data_AF-A0A4Q5NP74-F1
#
_entry.id   AF-A0A4Q5NP74-F1
#
_cell.length_a   1.000
_cell.length_b   1.000
_cell.length_c   1.000
_cell.angle_alpha   90.00
_cell.angle_beta   90.00
_cell.angle_gamma   90.00
#
_symmetry.space_group_name_H-M   'P 1'
#
loop_
_entity.id
_entity.type
_entity.pdbx_description
1 polymer ?
#
loop_
_entity_poly.entity_id
_entity_poly.type
_entity_poly.pdbx_seq_one_letter_code
_entity_poly.pdbx_strand_id
1 'polypeptide(L)'
;MNINNKTYVALLARNFQSDHAESLVRKGYTLEKLKIKSHIDLEKLGLSASEIQGLFDEARPPIPTENLIEVLHQSRWTCCICRDRTNPVIVHHIKPWHESRDHTAENLAVLCPNDHARAHTRSELTLELSPERLKASRDAWLKQVEKMDAQALLGLSTESTFDRWHYFNHHRMMEMARRMKISLTDNRFFSSLRRLDILDDNGLLNDPSQWQVQSKPTYYLYDCIATVQLYAYMDYIWSQVLENIPLVNISEMWNRIELQSVIKPGRFIACEGAFYFKHSDKNHRGFNQTSLGYRRTEDIRLEFQFDAWDCTSSSARASYMTGRKRATVVCLVANIDDAEILKITASCLAIGFPFEARKANGVTDFLNMLYSNEISEIYDDSDPFADC
;
A
#
# COMPACT_ATOMS: atom_id res chain seq x y z
N MET A 1 -2.79 43.61 8.96
CA MET A 1 -2.08 43.33 7.69
C MET A 1 -0.73 42.76 8.03
N ASN A 2 -0.41 41.55 7.55
CA ASN A 2 0.82 40.87 7.94
C ASN A 2 1.78 40.85 6.76
N ILE A 3 2.57 41.92 6.62
CA ILE A 3 3.69 42.03 5.65
C ILE A 3 4.70 40.87 5.83
N ASN A 4 4.62 40.14 6.95
CA ASN A 4 5.41 38.94 7.23
C ASN A 4 4.87 37.64 6.58
N ASN A 5 3.74 37.67 5.85
CA ASN A 5 3.28 36.47 5.13
C ASN A 5 4.08 36.28 3.83
N LYS A 6 4.95 35.26 3.80
CA LYS A 6 5.81 34.95 2.64
C LYS A 6 5.03 34.75 1.34
N THR A 7 3.85 34.13 1.40
CA THR A 7 2.99 33.94 0.22
C THR A 7 2.44 35.26 -0.29
N TYR A 8 1.97 36.14 0.60
CA TYR A 8 1.47 37.46 0.21
C TYR A 8 2.54 38.27 -0.53
N VAL A 9 3.75 38.34 0.03
CA VAL A 9 4.90 39.04 -0.58
C VAL A 9 5.26 38.42 -1.93
N ALA A 10 5.26 37.09 -2.03
CA ALA A 10 5.54 36.39 -3.28
C ALA A 10 4.51 36.72 -4.38
N LEU A 11 3.22 36.81 -4.04
CA LEU A 11 2.17 37.13 -5.01
C LEU A 11 2.29 38.59 -5.49
N LEU A 12 2.54 39.54 -4.60
CA LEU A 12 2.75 40.95 -4.97
C LEU A 12 3.97 41.13 -5.89
N ALA A 13 5.07 40.41 -5.63
CA ALA A 13 6.26 40.43 -6.49
C ALA A 13 5.99 39.94 -7.93
N ARG A 14 4.86 39.26 -8.15
CA ARG A 14 4.38 38.75 -9.45
C ARG A 14 3.23 39.59 -10.03
N ASN A 15 3.09 40.83 -9.55
CA ASN A 15 2.08 41.80 -9.99
C ASN A 15 0.63 41.36 -9.71
N PHE A 16 0.40 40.51 -8.71
CA PHE A 16 -0.96 40.25 -8.25
C PHE A 16 -1.54 41.50 -7.60
N GLN A 17 -2.83 41.76 -7.84
CA GLN A 17 -3.54 42.82 -7.14
C GLN A 17 -3.55 42.53 -5.64
N SER A 18 -3.36 43.55 -4.79
CA SER A 18 -3.29 43.39 -3.33
C SER A 18 -4.51 42.64 -2.78
N ASP A 19 -5.70 42.96 -3.29
CA ASP A 19 -6.97 42.41 -2.83
C ASP A 19 -7.10 40.93 -3.20
N HIS A 20 -6.59 40.55 -4.38
CA HIS A 20 -6.51 39.14 -4.82
C HIS A 20 -5.50 38.36 -3.96
N ALA A 21 -4.32 38.92 -3.72
CA ALA A 21 -3.29 38.30 -2.88
C ALA A 21 -3.78 38.07 -1.44
N GLU A 22 -4.47 39.05 -0.84
CA GLU A 22 -5.07 38.89 0.49
C GLU A 22 -6.16 37.80 0.51
N SER A 23 -7.03 37.78 -0.49
CA SER A 23 -8.10 36.79 -0.61
C SER A 23 -7.55 35.37 -0.71
N LEU A 24 -6.50 35.16 -1.52
CA LEU A 24 -5.86 33.86 -1.70
C LEU A 24 -5.20 33.36 -0.41
N VAL A 25 -4.48 34.24 0.29
CA VAL A 25 -3.84 33.90 1.57
C VAL A 25 -4.88 33.56 2.63
N ARG A 26 -5.99 34.32 2.72
CA ARG A 26 -7.10 34.02 3.65
C ARG A 26 -7.76 32.66 3.36
N LYS A 27 -7.81 32.26 2.09
CA LYS A 27 -8.30 30.94 1.66
C LYS A 27 -7.27 29.81 1.86
N GLY A 28 -6.07 30.11 2.37
CA GLY A 28 -5.02 29.12 2.65
C GLY A 28 -4.25 28.64 1.42
N TYR A 29 -4.29 29.40 0.32
CA TYR A 29 -3.47 29.11 -0.87
C TYR A 29 -2.02 29.54 -0.65
N THR A 30 -1.11 28.72 -1.15
CA THR A 30 0.31 29.03 -1.32
C THR A 30 0.60 29.22 -2.80
N LEU A 31 1.73 29.83 -3.15
CA LEU A 31 2.14 29.99 -4.55
C LEU A 31 2.23 28.63 -5.26
N GLU A 32 2.80 27.62 -4.61
CA GLU A 32 2.90 26.25 -5.13
C GLU A 32 1.52 25.65 -5.42
N LYS A 33 0.56 25.82 -4.50
CA LYS A 33 -0.83 25.36 -4.69
C LYS A 33 -1.54 26.06 -5.85
N LEU A 34 -1.10 27.25 -6.25
CA LEU A 34 -1.66 27.98 -7.39
C LEU A 34 -1.03 27.51 -8.71
N LYS A 35 0.28 27.22 -8.72
CA LYS A 35 0.99 26.74 -9.93
C LYS A 35 0.50 25.38 -10.44
N ILE A 36 -0.06 24.55 -9.56
CA ILE A 36 -0.60 23.22 -9.89
C ILE A 36 -2.10 23.26 -10.25
N LYS A 37 -2.72 24.44 -10.35
CA LYS A 37 -4.14 24.56 -10.72
C LYS A 37 -4.31 24.71 -12.22
N SER A 38 -5.42 24.16 -12.71
CA SER A 38 -5.86 24.41 -14.08
C SER A 38 -6.20 25.89 -14.29
N HIS A 39 -6.10 26.35 -15.53
CA HIS A 39 -6.52 27.71 -15.91
C HIS A 39 -7.95 28.02 -15.44
N ILE A 40 -8.88 27.09 -15.65
CA ILE A 40 -10.29 27.20 -15.26
C ILE A 40 -10.45 27.38 -13.75
N ASP A 41 -9.65 26.68 -12.95
CA ASP A 41 -9.74 26.80 -11.49
C ASP A 41 -9.14 28.12 -10.99
N LEU A 42 -8.11 28.65 -11.66
CA LEU A 42 -7.54 29.96 -11.35
C LEU A 42 -8.50 31.10 -11.72
N GLU A 43 -9.20 30.99 -12.85
CA GLU A 43 -10.27 31.93 -13.23
C GLU A 43 -11.41 31.94 -12.20
N LYS A 44 -11.83 30.76 -11.71
CA LYS A 44 -12.82 30.64 -10.63
C LYS A 44 -12.35 31.26 -9.31
N LEU A 45 -11.04 31.39 -9.10
CA LEU A 45 -10.47 32.09 -7.95
C LEU A 45 -10.47 33.62 -8.12
N GLY A 46 -10.89 34.12 -9.28
CA GLY A 46 -11.00 35.55 -9.60
C GLY A 46 -9.71 36.15 -10.18
N LEU A 47 -8.77 35.30 -10.62
CA LEU A 47 -7.51 35.76 -11.19
C LEU A 47 -7.69 36.24 -12.62
N SER A 48 -7.01 37.35 -12.95
CA SER A 48 -6.95 37.87 -14.31
C SER A 48 -6.04 37.01 -15.19
N ALA A 49 -6.25 37.06 -16.51
CA ALA A 49 -5.39 36.35 -17.47
C ALA A 49 -3.90 36.70 -17.32
N SER A 50 -3.58 37.95 -16.98
CA SER A 50 -2.19 38.38 -16.75
C SER A 50 -1.58 37.76 -15.49
N GLU A 51 -2.35 37.62 -14.42
CA GLU A 51 -1.90 36.97 -13.18
C GLU A 51 -1.72 35.46 -13.38
N ILE A 52 -2.61 34.83 -14.17
CA ILE A 52 -2.51 33.42 -14.53
C ILE A 52 -1.27 33.16 -15.39
N GLN A 53 -1.04 33.99 -16.42
CA GLN A 53 0.14 33.86 -17.26
C GLN A 53 1.42 34.02 -16.43
N GLY A 54 1.48 35.02 -15.54
CA GLY A 54 2.61 35.23 -14.65
C GLY A 54 2.88 34.05 -13.68
N LEU A 55 1.87 33.24 -13.33
CA LEU A 55 2.08 31.99 -12.59
C LEU A 55 2.66 30.88 -13.47
N PHE A 56 2.27 30.84 -14.74
CA PHE A 56 2.60 29.78 -15.68
C PHE A 56 3.97 29.96 -16.33
N ASP A 57 4.45 31.19 -16.43
CA ASP A 57 5.80 31.55 -16.88
C ASP A 57 6.88 31.22 -15.85
N GLU A 58 6.49 30.95 -14.61
CA GLU A 58 7.45 30.58 -13.58
C GLU A 58 7.95 29.13 -13.72
N ALA A 59 9.14 28.91 -13.17
CA ALA A 59 9.68 27.57 -12.97
C ALA A 59 8.64 26.64 -12.34
N ARG A 60 8.55 25.45 -12.94
CA ARG A 60 7.72 24.33 -12.50
C ARG A 60 8.00 24.02 -11.02
N PRO A 61 6.97 23.86 -10.17
CA PRO A 61 7.18 23.42 -8.81
C PRO A 61 7.69 21.96 -8.79
N PRO A 62 8.43 21.55 -7.75
CA PRO A 62 8.82 20.15 -7.58
C PRO A 62 7.56 19.25 -7.47
N ILE A 63 7.71 17.98 -7.86
CA ILE A 63 6.65 16.99 -7.64
C ILE A 63 6.42 16.89 -6.12
N PRO A 64 5.16 16.99 -5.63
CA PRO A 64 4.88 16.81 -4.21
C PRO A 64 5.46 15.49 -3.70
N THR A 65 6.14 15.52 -2.56
CA THR A 65 6.86 14.37 -1.99
C THR A 65 5.97 13.14 -1.85
N GLU A 66 4.71 13.32 -1.45
CA GLU A 66 3.73 12.23 -1.31
C GLU A 66 3.47 11.50 -2.64
N ASN A 67 3.23 12.27 -3.72
CA ASN A 67 3.00 11.72 -5.06
C ASN A 67 4.26 11.04 -5.60
N LEU A 68 5.43 11.62 -5.35
CA LEU A 68 6.71 11.03 -5.75
C LEU A 68 6.93 9.68 -5.07
N ILE A 69 6.75 9.61 -3.75
CA ILE A 69 6.88 8.37 -2.98
C ILE A 69 5.86 7.33 -3.43
N GLU A 70 4.61 7.74 -3.64
CA GLU A 70 3.56 6.84 -4.13
C GLU A 70 3.95 6.19 -5.47
N VAL A 71 4.38 6.99 -6.45
CA VAL A 71 4.74 6.50 -7.79
C VAL A 71 5.99 5.61 -7.77
N LEU A 72 7.02 6.00 -7.00
CA LEU A 72 8.22 5.19 -6.84
C LEU A 72 7.92 3.85 -6.17
N HIS A 73 7.08 3.86 -5.13
CA HIS A 73 6.69 2.64 -4.44
C HIS A 73 5.86 1.71 -5.33
N GLN A 74 4.81 2.25 -5.97
CA GLN A 74 3.93 1.48 -6.86
C GLN A 74 4.70 0.84 -8.03
N SER A 75 5.80 1.45 -8.47
CA SER A 75 6.67 0.90 -9.52
C SER A 75 7.81 0.02 -8.98
N ARG A 76 7.96 -0.14 -7.66
CA ARG A 76 9.12 -0.73 -6.98
C ARG A 76 10.45 -0.13 -7.45
N TRP A 77 10.53 1.19 -7.60
CA TRP A 77 11.73 1.89 -8.08
C TRP A 77 12.28 1.29 -9.38
N THR A 78 11.40 0.85 -10.26
CA THR A 78 11.78 0.12 -11.48
C THR A 78 11.17 0.79 -12.70
N CYS A 79 11.99 0.99 -13.73
CA CYS A 79 11.53 1.51 -15.02
C CYS A 79 10.34 0.69 -15.56
N CYS A 80 9.22 1.34 -15.89
CA CYS A 80 8.05 0.62 -16.40
C CYS A 80 8.20 0.08 -17.83
N ILE A 81 9.27 0.46 -18.54
CA ILE A 81 9.58 0.02 -19.90
C ILE A 81 10.51 -1.18 -19.89
N CYS A 82 11.79 -0.99 -19.54
CA CYS A 82 12.78 -2.07 -19.56
C CYS A 82 12.70 -3.02 -18.34
N ARG A 83 12.12 -2.56 -17.23
CA ARG A 83 11.96 -3.31 -15.96
C ARG A 83 13.26 -3.78 -15.32
N ASP A 84 14.37 -3.20 -15.74
CA ASP A 84 15.69 -3.49 -15.19
C ASP A 84 15.89 -2.72 -13.89
N ARG A 85 16.04 -3.48 -12.79
CA ARG A 85 16.22 -2.97 -11.42
C ARG A 85 17.62 -2.46 -11.13
N THR A 86 18.57 -2.69 -12.03
CA THR A 86 19.95 -2.23 -11.86
C THR A 86 20.15 -0.80 -12.33
N ASN A 87 19.22 -0.27 -13.13
CA ASN A 87 19.28 1.10 -13.59
C ASN A 87 18.72 2.07 -12.54
N PRO A 88 19.31 3.28 -12.41
CA PRO A 88 18.67 4.36 -11.69
C PRO A 88 17.35 4.77 -12.36
N VAL A 89 16.49 5.46 -11.62
CA VAL A 89 15.17 5.87 -12.10
C VAL A 89 14.92 7.37 -11.96
N ILE A 90 14.07 7.89 -12.84
CA ILE A 90 13.59 9.27 -12.92
C ILE A 90 12.07 9.22 -13.08
N VAL A 91 11.35 10.18 -12.50
CA VAL A 91 9.90 10.31 -12.67
C VAL A 91 9.57 11.24 -13.82
N HIS A 92 8.88 10.72 -14.81
CA HIS A 92 8.50 11.37 -16.04
C HIS A 92 7.00 11.69 -16.10
N HIS A 93 6.65 12.83 -16.67
CA HIS A 93 5.28 13.25 -16.94
C HIS A 93 4.77 12.63 -18.24
N ILE A 94 3.74 11.76 -18.18
CA ILE A 94 3.17 11.15 -19.38
C ILE A 94 2.58 12.21 -20.31
N LYS A 95 1.73 13.10 -19.77
CA LYS A 95 1.33 14.32 -20.45
C LYS A 95 2.25 15.44 -19.96
N PRO A 96 2.93 16.18 -20.86
CA PRO A 96 3.89 17.21 -20.49
C PRO A 96 3.35 18.21 -19.46
N TRP A 97 4.22 18.69 -18.58
CA TRP A 97 3.85 19.63 -17.52
C TRP A 97 3.23 20.92 -18.06
N HIS A 98 3.81 21.50 -19.13
CA HIS A 98 3.31 22.76 -19.70
C HIS A 98 1.85 22.65 -20.17
N GLU A 99 1.42 21.46 -20.61
CA GLU A 99 0.04 21.21 -21.06
C GLU A 99 -0.91 20.74 -19.95
N SER A 100 -0.39 19.98 -18.97
CA SER A 100 -1.22 19.28 -17.97
C SER A 100 -1.29 20.02 -16.64
N ARG A 101 -0.19 20.66 -16.23
CA ARG A 101 0.03 21.18 -14.87
C ARG A 101 -0.30 20.15 -13.78
N ASP A 102 -0.06 18.86 -14.09
CA ASP A 102 -0.54 17.73 -13.31
C ASP A 102 0.61 16.90 -12.73
N HIS A 103 0.66 16.79 -11.40
CA HIS A 103 1.59 15.97 -10.65
C HIS A 103 0.95 14.72 -10.04
N THR A 104 -0.29 14.37 -10.38
CA THR A 104 -0.92 13.17 -9.82
C THR A 104 -0.25 11.90 -10.34
N ALA A 105 -0.34 10.83 -9.55
CA ALA A 105 0.26 9.54 -9.91
C ALA A 105 -0.20 9.03 -11.28
N GLU A 106 -1.43 9.35 -11.70
CA GLU A 106 -1.99 8.97 -13.00
C GLU A 106 -1.26 9.61 -14.19
N ASN A 107 -0.62 10.76 -14.00
CA ASN A 107 0.18 11.45 -15.02
C ASN A 107 1.69 11.20 -14.90
N LEU A 108 2.13 10.41 -13.92
CA LEU A 108 3.54 10.14 -13.68
C LEU A 108 3.92 8.70 -14.07
N ALA A 109 5.15 8.51 -14.55
CA ALA A 109 5.73 7.21 -14.88
C ALA A 109 7.19 7.14 -14.44
N VAL A 110 7.63 5.98 -13.95
CA VAL A 110 9.02 5.77 -13.54
C VAL A 110 9.80 5.19 -14.72
N LEU A 111 10.87 5.87 -15.13
CA LEU A 111 11.71 5.52 -16.27
C LEU A 111 13.19 5.45 -15.86
N CYS A 112 13.99 4.63 -16.54
CA CYS A 112 15.44 4.76 -16.48
C CYS A 112 15.90 5.88 -17.43
N PRO A 113 17.11 6.45 -17.27
CA PRO A 113 17.60 7.53 -18.14
C PRO A 113 17.54 7.21 -19.64
N ASN A 114 17.78 5.96 -20.03
CA ASN A 114 17.73 5.54 -21.42
C ASN A 114 16.30 5.59 -21.99
N ASP A 115 15.33 5.04 -21.27
CA ASP A 115 13.93 5.06 -21.72
C ASP A 115 13.30 6.45 -21.55
N HIS A 116 13.79 7.25 -20.61
CA HIS A 116 13.45 8.67 -20.47
C HIS A 116 13.86 9.45 -21.73
N ALA A 117 15.12 9.33 -22.16
CA ALA A 117 15.60 9.97 -23.39
C ALA A 117 14.77 9.53 -24.62
N ARG A 118 14.38 8.25 -24.68
CA ARG A 118 13.52 7.72 -25.76
C ARG A 118 12.10 8.31 -25.76
N ALA A 119 11.57 8.71 -24.60
CA ALA A 119 10.26 9.37 -24.51
C ALA A 119 10.28 10.78 -25.13
N HIS A 120 11.43 11.46 -25.10
CA HIS A 120 11.63 12.76 -25.74
C HIS A 120 12.13 12.67 -27.20
N THR A 121 12.52 11.49 -27.67
CA THR A 121 13.12 11.33 -29.00
C THR A 121 12.09 10.85 -30.03
N ARG A 122 12.01 11.55 -31.16
CA ARG A 122 11.34 11.06 -32.37
C ARG A 122 12.32 10.28 -33.23
N SER A 123 11.91 9.11 -33.71
CA SER A 123 12.75 8.23 -34.51
C SER A 123 12.03 7.83 -35.79
N GLU A 124 12.69 7.99 -36.94
CA GLU A 124 12.17 7.52 -38.22
C GLU A 124 12.26 5.99 -38.38
N LEU A 125 13.13 5.34 -37.60
CA LEU A 125 13.46 3.92 -37.74
C LEU A 125 12.88 3.05 -36.62
N THR A 126 12.63 3.63 -35.44
CA THR A 126 12.14 2.88 -34.28
C THR A 126 10.80 3.42 -33.83
N LEU A 127 9.96 2.55 -33.27
CA LEU A 127 8.65 2.97 -32.77
C LEU A 127 8.82 3.92 -31.59
N GLU A 128 8.22 5.10 -31.70
CA GLU A 128 8.22 6.13 -30.66
C GLU A 128 7.57 5.64 -29.37
N LEU A 129 8.11 6.09 -28.23
CA LEU A 129 7.51 5.87 -26.92
C LEU A 129 6.47 6.97 -26.66
N SER A 130 5.32 6.87 -27.34
CA SER A 130 4.24 7.85 -27.21
C SER A 130 3.64 7.85 -25.79
N PRO A 131 2.97 8.93 -25.36
CA PRO A 131 2.27 9.00 -24.08
C PRO A 131 1.30 7.83 -23.85
N GLU A 132 0.60 7.37 -24.89
CA GLU A 132 -0.34 6.25 -24.81
C GLU A 132 0.39 4.93 -24.55
N ARG A 133 1.53 4.70 -25.22
CA ARG A 133 2.34 3.50 -25.04
C ARG A 133 3.04 3.50 -23.69
N LEU A 134 3.50 4.65 -23.24
CA LEU A 134 4.08 4.83 -21.92
C LEU A 134 3.04 4.53 -20.83
N LYS A 135 1.84 5.11 -20.96
CA LYS A 135 0.71 4.84 -20.06
C LYS A 135 0.36 3.36 -20.02
N ALA A 136 0.19 2.72 -21.17
CA ALA A 136 -0.11 1.30 -21.24
C ALA A 136 0.99 0.42 -20.60
N SER A 137 2.27 0.76 -20.83
CA SER A 137 3.41 0.02 -20.27
C SER A 137 3.50 0.18 -18.75
N ARG A 138 3.30 1.41 -18.25
CA ARG A 138 3.19 1.71 -16.82
C ARG A 138 2.06 0.93 -16.19
N ASP A 139 0.84 1.05 -16.72
CA ASP A 139 -0.34 0.42 -16.13
C ASP A 139 -0.18 -1.12 -16.11
N ALA A 140 0.44 -1.71 -17.15
CA ALA A 140 0.78 -3.13 -17.17
C ALA A 140 1.84 -3.51 -16.13
N TRP A 141 2.86 -2.66 -15.91
CA TRP A 141 3.88 -2.87 -14.89
C TRP A 141 3.29 -2.77 -13.47
N LEU A 142 2.51 -1.74 -13.18
CA LEU A 142 1.87 -1.56 -11.87
C LEU A 142 0.98 -2.75 -11.52
N LYS A 143 0.18 -3.25 -12.47
CA LYS A 143 -0.63 -4.46 -12.29
C LYS A 143 0.20 -5.71 -12.00
N GLN A 144 1.43 -5.78 -12.53
CA GLN A 144 2.35 -6.88 -12.20
C GLN A 144 2.93 -6.72 -10.79
N VAL A 145 3.34 -5.50 -10.42
CA VAL A 145 3.86 -5.18 -9.09
C VAL A 145 2.85 -5.51 -7.99
N GLU A 146 1.57 -5.18 -8.19
CA GLU A 146 0.49 -5.47 -7.22
C GLU A 146 0.41 -6.96 -6.84
N LYS A 147 0.85 -7.85 -7.72
CA LYS A 147 0.89 -9.30 -7.48
C LYS A 147 2.21 -9.77 -6.85
N MET A 148 3.29 -9.02 -7.03
CA MET A 148 4.62 -9.43 -6.58
C MET A 148 4.73 -9.50 -5.06
N ASP A 149 4.08 -8.61 -4.31
CA ASP A 149 4.11 -8.63 -2.84
C ASP A 149 3.37 -9.84 -2.27
N ALA A 150 2.20 -10.15 -2.83
CA ALA A 150 1.47 -11.36 -2.49
C ALA A 150 2.29 -12.63 -2.80
N GLN A 151 2.89 -12.69 -4.00
CA GLN A 151 3.74 -13.81 -4.42
C GLN A 151 4.98 -13.97 -3.54
N ALA A 152 5.64 -12.87 -3.16
CA ALA A 152 6.79 -12.91 -2.26
C ALA A 152 6.39 -13.48 -0.90
N LEU A 153 5.25 -13.05 -0.36
CA LEU A 153 4.74 -13.54 0.91
C LEU A 153 4.31 -15.02 0.85
N LEU A 154 3.74 -15.45 -0.28
CA LEU A 154 3.42 -16.86 -0.52
C LEU A 154 4.67 -17.74 -0.62
N GLY A 155 5.69 -17.29 -1.34
CA GLY A 155 6.98 -17.98 -1.44
C GLY A 155 7.63 -18.19 -0.08
N LEU A 156 7.56 -17.19 0.80
CA LEU A 156 8.01 -17.31 2.18
C LEU A 156 7.26 -18.41 2.95
N SER A 157 5.93 -18.45 2.84
CA SER A 157 5.11 -19.46 3.54
C SER A 157 5.20 -20.89 2.96
N THR A 158 5.70 -21.06 1.74
CA THR A 158 5.72 -22.36 1.04
C THR A 158 7.11 -23.00 0.96
N GLU A 159 8.18 -22.20 0.98
CA GLU A 159 9.56 -22.69 0.81
C GLU A 159 10.24 -23.11 2.13
N SER A 160 9.81 -22.59 3.29
CA SER A 160 10.34 -22.97 4.60
C SER A 160 9.43 -23.95 5.32
N THR A 161 10.02 -24.98 5.95
CA THR A 161 9.28 -26.01 6.69
C THR A 161 8.76 -25.54 8.06
N PHE A 162 9.28 -24.41 8.55
CA PHE A 162 8.94 -23.81 9.85
C PHE A 162 7.96 -22.64 9.74
N ASP A 163 7.80 -22.13 8.53
CA ASP A 163 7.08 -20.91 8.21
C ASP A 163 5.58 -21.22 8.05
N ARG A 164 4.77 -20.81 9.02
CA ARG A 164 3.32 -21.10 9.02
C ARG A 164 2.49 -19.91 9.43
N TRP A 165 1.26 -19.90 8.92
CA TRP A 165 0.23 -19.02 9.44
C TRP A 165 -0.27 -19.56 10.78
N HIS A 166 -0.20 -18.73 11.80
CA HIS A 166 -0.59 -19.06 13.17
C HIS A 166 -2.02 -18.64 13.50
N TYR A 167 -2.66 -17.89 12.61
CA TYR A 167 -4.03 -17.41 12.72
C TYR A 167 -4.58 -17.08 11.34
N PHE A 168 -5.85 -17.39 11.14
CA PHE A 168 -6.66 -16.94 10.01
C PHE A 168 -7.97 -16.37 10.53
N ASN A 169 -8.38 -15.21 10.03
CA ASN A 169 -9.75 -14.75 10.23
C ASN A 169 -10.67 -15.55 9.30
N HIS A 170 -11.13 -16.73 9.73
CA HIS A 170 -11.86 -17.67 8.87
C HIS A 170 -13.09 -17.03 8.23
N HIS A 171 -13.86 -16.27 9.02
CA HIS A 171 -15.06 -15.61 8.51
C HIS A 171 -14.72 -14.64 7.37
N ARG A 172 -13.75 -13.74 7.58
CA ARG A 172 -13.36 -12.76 6.57
C ARG A 172 -12.69 -13.42 5.36
N MET A 173 -11.88 -14.44 5.58
CA MET A 173 -11.25 -15.21 4.51
C MET A 173 -12.28 -15.90 3.62
N MET A 174 -13.28 -16.56 4.20
CA MET A 174 -14.36 -17.22 3.44
C MET A 174 -15.22 -16.21 2.68
N GLU A 175 -15.52 -15.06 3.30
CA GLU A 175 -16.22 -13.95 2.64
C GLU A 175 -15.45 -13.48 1.39
N MET A 176 -14.14 -13.27 1.52
CA MET A 176 -13.26 -12.86 0.43
C MET A 176 -13.19 -13.92 -0.67
N ALA A 177 -13.00 -15.19 -0.30
CA ALA A 177 -12.94 -16.29 -1.24
C ALA A 177 -14.22 -16.38 -2.09
N ARG A 178 -15.40 -16.22 -1.48
CA ARG A 178 -16.68 -16.17 -2.21
C ARG A 178 -16.77 -14.98 -3.17
N ARG A 179 -16.36 -13.78 -2.74
CA ARG A 179 -16.37 -12.58 -3.59
C ARG A 179 -15.44 -12.73 -4.79
N MET A 180 -14.30 -13.38 -4.60
CA MET A 180 -13.30 -13.67 -5.63
C MET A 180 -13.65 -14.88 -6.50
N LYS A 181 -14.74 -15.60 -6.18
CA LYS A 181 -15.15 -16.84 -6.85
C LYS A 181 -14.07 -17.94 -6.79
N ILE A 182 -13.31 -17.98 -5.70
CA ILE A 182 -12.36 -19.05 -5.42
C ILE A 182 -13.15 -20.35 -5.16
N SER A 183 -12.72 -21.44 -5.78
CA SER A 183 -13.34 -22.75 -5.56
C SER A 183 -13.01 -23.27 -4.17
N LEU A 184 -14.02 -23.35 -3.31
CA LEU A 184 -13.89 -23.91 -1.96
C LEU A 184 -13.96 -25.44 -1.95
N THR A 185 -14.42 -26.05 -3.04
CA THR A 185 -14.62 -27.51 -3.14
C THR A 185 -13.49 -28.20 -3.89
N ASP A 186 -12.68 -27.46 -4.66
CA ASP A 186 -11.52 -27.98 -5.39
C ASP A 186 -10.29 -28.09 -4.47
N ASN A 187 -10.41 -28.93 -3.44
CA ASN A 187 -9.34 -29.18 -2.49
C ASN A 187 -9.32 -30.66 -2.09
N ARG A 188 -8.12 -31.26 -2.01
CA ARG A 188 -7.95 -32.69 -1.67
C ARG A 188 -8.54 -33.09 -0.31
N PHE A 189 -8.71 -32.15 0.62
CA PHE A 189 -9.27 -32.39 1.95
C PHE A 189 -10.78 -32.12 2.05
N PHE A 190 -11.39 -31.52 1.03
CA PHE A 190 -12.81 -31.16 1.02
C PHE A 190 -13.70 -32.38 1.35
N SER A 191 -13.56 -33.46 0.58
CA SER A 191 -14.37 -34.67 0.78
C SER A 191 -14.21 -35.29 2.17
N SER A 192 -13.01 -35.25 2.75
CA SER A 192 -12.78 -35.78 4.10
C SER A 192 -13.39 -34.90 5.19
N LEU A 193 -13.28 -33.58 5.06
CA LEU A 193 -13.79 -32.63 6.04
C LEU A 193 -15.33 -32.54 5.98
N ARG A 194 -15.91 -32.63 4.78
CA ARG A 194 -17.35 -32.73 4.57
C ARG A 194 -17.95 -33.97 5.23
N ARG A 195 -17.29 -35.15 5.13
CA ARG A 195 -17.75 -36.38 5.81
C ARG A 195 -17.77 -36.26 7.35
N LEU A 196 -17.03 -35.32 7.91
CA LEU A 196 -16.97 -35.05 9.34
C LEU A 196 -17.91 -33.91 9.75
N ASP A 197 -18.78 -33.43 8.86
CA ASP A 197 -19.62 -32.23 9.02
C ASP A 197 -18.83 -30.98 9.42
N ILE A 198 -17.52 -30.93 9.15
CA ILE A 198 -16.69 -29.74 9.38
C ILE A 198 -17.00 -28.68 8.30
N LEU A 199 -17.22 -29.14 7.07
CA LEU A 199 -17.58 -28.31 5.93
C LEU A 199 -18.98 -28.65 5.42
N ASP A 200 -19.69 -27.64 4.93
CA ASP A 200 -20.93 -27.80 4.18
C ASP A 200 -20.66 -28.18 2.70
N ASP A 201 -21.76 -28.33 1.94
CA ASP A 201 -21.71 -28.66 0.51
C ASP A 201 -21.00 -27.61 -0.35
N ASN A 202 -20.88 -26.38 0.16
CA ASN A 202 -20.25 -25.25 -0.50
C ASN A 202 -18.80 -25.03 -0.04
N GLY A 203 -18.27 -25.85 0.88
CA GLY A 203 -16.93 -25.68 1.46
C GLY A 203 -16.83 -24.62 2.57
N LEU A 204 -17.95 -24.21 3.16
CA LEU A 204 -17.95 -23.30 4.31
C LEU A 204 -17.88 -24.09 5.61
N LEU A 205 -17.31 -23.48 6.65
CA LEU A 205 -17.28 -24.09 7.98
C LEU A 205 -18.69 -24.16 8.58
N ASN A 206 -19.06 -25.35 9.05
CA ASN A 206 -20.20 -25.52 9.94
C ASN A 206 -19.83 -25.15 11.38
N ASP A 207 -20.85 -24.97 12.22
CA ASP A 207 -20.66 -24.77 13.65
C ASP A 207 -19.88 -25.96 14.27
N PRO A 208 -18.80 -25.72 15.05
CA PRO A 208 -18.03 -26.78 15.70
C PRO A 208 -18.84 -27.76 16.56
N SER A 209 -20.01 -27.35 17.05
CA SER A 209 -20.96 -28.20 17.77
C SER A 209 -21.59 -29.29 16.88
N GLN A 210 -21.56 -29.14 15.56
CA GLN A 210 -22.11 -30.10 14.60
C GLN A 210 -21.07 -31.10 14.07
N TRP A 211 -19.77 -30.86 14.33
CA TRP A 211 -18.71 -31.68 13.78
C TRP A 211 -18.73 -33.11 14.34
N GLN A 212 -18.64 -34.09 13.45
CA GLN A 212 -18.59 -35.53 13.73
C GLN A 212 -17.16 -35.98 14.03
N VAL A 213 -16.54 -35.38 15.03
CA VAL A 213 -15.19 -35.70 15.51
C VAL A 213 -15.21 -36.20 16.94
N GLN A 214 -14.23 -37.04 17.30
CA GLN A 214 -14.14 -37.61 18.65
C GLN A 214 -14.03 -36.53 19.75
N SER A 215 -13.37 -35.42 19.44
CA SER A 215 -13.19 -34.29 20.36
C SER A 215 -13.44 -32.99 19.61
N LYS A 216 -14.47 -32.27 20.04
CA LYS A 216 -14.82 -30.98 19.46
C LYS A 216 -13.85 -29.90 19.96
N PRO A 217 -13.55 -28.90 19.12
CA PRO A 217 -12.71 -27.77 19.53
C PRO A 217 -13.25 -27.11 20.80
N THR A 218 -12.38 -26.89 21.79
CA THR A 218 -12.77 -26.27 23.07
C THR A 218 -12.03 -24.96 23.33
N TYR A 219 -10.72 -24.94 23.09
CA TYR A 219 -9.88 -23.77 23.39
C TYR A 219 -9.54 -22.91 22.17
N TYR A 220 -9.46 -23.53 20.99
CA TYR A 220 -9.24 -22.88 19.69
C TYR A 220 -9.79 -23.81 18.60
N LEU A 221 -10.10 -23.29 17.41
CA LEU A 221 -10.80 -24.01 16.34
C LEU A 221 -10.10 -25.31 15.91
N TYR A 222 -8.78 -25.31 15.96
CA TYR A 222 -7.93 -26.42 15.53
C TYR A 222 -7.63 -27.45 16.63
N ASP A 223 -8.28 -27.33 17.79
CA ASP A 223 -8.16 -28.23 18.94
C ASP A 223 -9.00 -29.51 18.75
N CYS A 224 -8.76 -30.23 17.64
CA CYS A 224 -9.46 -31.47 17.31
C CYS A 224 -8.61 -32.42 16.44
N ILE A 225 -9.06 -33.66 16.27
CA ILE A 225 -8.30 -34.69 15.53
C ILE A 225 -8.14 -34.39 14.03
N ALA A 226 -9.02 -33.58 13.46
CA ALA A 226 -9.00 -33.18 12.04
C ALA A 226 -8.13 -31.93 11.77
N THR A 227 -7.32 -31.51 12.75
CA THR A 227 -6.55 -30.26 12.73
C THR A 227 -5.67 -30.11 11.48
N VAL A 228 -5.00 -31.19 11.05
CA VAL A 228 -4.07 -31.15 9.91
C VAL A 228 -4.83 -30.92 8.60
N GLN A 229 -5.93 -31.64 8.38
CA GLN A 229 -6.76 -31.48 7.17
C GLN A 229 -7.41 -30.10 7.14
N LEU A 230 -7.95 -29.65 8.27
CA LEU A 230 -8.57 -28.33 8.38
C LEU A 230 -7.54 -27.22 8.13
N TYR A 231 -6.33 -27.34 8.68
CA TYR A 231 -5.27 -26.35 8.47
C TYR A 231 -4.91 -26.28 7.00
N ALA A 232 -4.61 -27.42 6.38
CA ALA A 232 -4.20 -27.45 4.98
C ALA A 232 -5.32 -27.01 4.02
N TYR A 233 -6.59 -27.21 4.39
CA TYR A 233 -7.73 -26.66 3.67
C TYR A 233 -7.76 -25.12 3.75
N MET A 234 -7.61 -24.56 4.94
CA MET A 234 -7.63 -23.11 5.17
C MET A 234 -6.41 -22.42 4.56
N ASP A 235 -5.24 -23.02 4.69
CA ASP A 235 -3.99 -22.52 4.12
C ASP A 235 -4.05 -22.48 2.58
N TYR A 236 -4.67 -23.48 1.95
CA TYR A 236 -4.96 -23.46 0.52
C TYR A 236 -5.86 -22.29 0.13
N ILE A 237 -7.00 -22.11 0.83
CA ILE A 237 -7.91 -21.00 0.54
C ILE A 237 -7.22 -19.67 0.76
N TRP A 238 -6.49 -19.52 1.86
CA TRP A 238 -5.71 -18.33 2.17
C TRP A 238 -4.72 -18.02 1.06
N SER A 239 -4.01 -19.04 0.55
CA SER A 239 -3.06 -18.86 -0.54
C SER A 239 -3.75 -18.31 -1.79
N GLN A 240 -4.91 -18.88 -2.15
CA GLN A 240 -5.71 -18.40 -3.28
C GLN A 240 -6.24 -16.97 -3.05
N VAL A 241 -6.66 -16.64 -1.83
CA VAL A 241 -7.09 -15.27 -1.48
C VAL A 241 -5.92 -14.30 -1.60
N LEU A 242 -4.76 -14.66 -1.07
CA LEU A 242 -3.56 -13.83 -1.06
C LEU A 242 -3.08 -13.53 -2.49
N GLU A 243 -3.11 -14.53 -3.40
CA GLU A 243 -2.80 -14.34 -4.83
C GLU A 243 -3.73 -13.36 -5.57
N ASN A 244 -4.95 -13.14 -5.04
CA ASN A 244 -5.99 -12.35 -5.70
C ASN A 244 -6.24 -10.99 -5.03
N ILE A 245 -5.51 -10.63 -3.98
CA ILE A 245 -5.57 -9.28 -3.38
C ILE A 245 -4.43 -8.37 -3.86
N PRO A 246 -4.71 -7.09 -4.13
CA PRO A 246 -3.66 -6.09 -4.33
C PRO A 246 -3.04 -5.74 -2.97
N LEU A 247 -1.97 -6.45 -2.62
CA LEU A 247 -1.27 -6.35 -1.35
C LEU A 247 -0.11 -5.35 -1.46
N VAL A 248 0.02 -4.47 -0.48
CA VAL A 248 1.19 -3.59 -0.32
C VAL A 248 2.01 -4.04 0.88
N ASN A 249 3.29 -4.35 0.68
CA ASN A 249 4.20 -4.66 1.77
C ASN A 249 4.79 -3.36 2.39
N ILE A 250 4.39 -3.03 3.62
CA ILE A 250 4.85 -1.83 4.35
C ILE A 250 5.92 -2.14 5.40
N SER A 251 6.54 -3.33 5.37
CA SER A 251 7.48 -3.79 6.42
C SER A 251 8.68 -2.85 6.58
N GLU A 252 9.21 -2.38 5.45
CA GLU A 252 10.34 -1.44 5.37
C GLU A 252 9.88 0.03 5.34
N MET A 253 8.58 0.30 5.17
CA MET A 253 7.99 1.65 5.17
C MET A 253 7.44 1.99 6.54
N TRP A 254 8.32 2.17 7.52
CA TRP A 254 7.91 2.51 8.88
C TRP A 254 8.16 3.99 9.22
N ASN A 255 7.83 4.87 8.27
CA ASN A 255 7.85 6.33 8.39
C ASN A 255 6.46 6.92 8.07
N ARG A 256 6.06 7.98 8.77
CA ARG A 256 4.75 8.63 8.65
C ARG A 256 4.45 9.09 7.22
N ILE A 257 5.40 9.77 6.56
CA ILE A 257 5.23 10.32 5.20
C ILE A 257 5.04 9.19 4.18
N GLU A 258 5.89 8.17 4.23
CA GLU A 258 5.78 6.99 3.35
C GLU A 258 4.46 6.26 3.55
N LEU A 259 4.09 6.01 4.80
CA LEU A 259 2.85 5.33 5.11
C LEU A 259 1.66 6.13 4.59
N GLN A 260 1.57 7.43 4.87
CA GLN A 260 0.49 8.30 4.37
C GLN A 260 0.37 8.28 2.85
N SER A 261 1.50 8.20 2.13
CA SER A 261 1.53 8.15 0.67
C SER A 261 1.02 6.81 0.12
N VAL A 262 1.18 5.71 0.86
CA VAL A 262 0.96 4.34 0.36
C VAL A 262 -0.20 3.60 1.06
N ILE A 263 -0.82 4.12 2.12
CA ILE A 263 -1.96 3.47 2.78
C ILE A 263 -3.25 4.27 2.59
N LYS A 264 -4.38 3.59 2.43
CA LYS A 264 -5.72 4.21 2.38
C LYS A 264 -6.76 3.20 2.88
N PRO A 265 -7.92 3.64 3.39
CA PRO A 265 -8.99 2.73 3.78
C PRO A 265 -9.39 1.83 2.60
N GLY A 266 -9.57 0.54 2.86
CA GLY A 266 -9.84 -0.48 1.85
C GLY A 266 -8.61 -1.09 1.19
N ARG A 267 -7.39 -0.62 1.47
CA ARG A 267 -6.14 -1.20 0.96
C ARG A 267 -5.70 -2.41 1.81
N PHE A 268 -5.27 -3.48 1.15
CA PHE A 268 -4.63 -4.62 1.84
C PHE A 268 -3.15 -4.32 2.06
N ILE A 269 -2.68 -4.58 3.27
CA ILE A 269 -1.28 -4.37 3.67
C ILE A 269 -0.70 -5.63 4.29
N ALA A 270 0.59 -5.87 4.03
CA ALA A 270 1.42 -6.79 4.78
C ALA A 270 2.44 -6.00 5.59
N CYS A 271 2.62 -6.34 6.86
CA CYS A 271 3.60 -5.70 7.73
C CYS A 271 4.32 -6.75 8.56
N GLU A 272 5.63 -6.85 8.36
CA GLU A 272 6.53 -7.63 9.19
C GLU A 272 7.27 -6.72 10.16
N GLY A 273 7.29 -7.10 11.44
CA GLY A 273 8.18 -6.51 12.44
C GLY A 273 7.76 -6.82 13.86
N ALA A 274 8.15 -5.99 14.82
CA ALA A 274 7.88 -6.22 16.23
C ALA A 274 6.45 -5.79 16.62
N PHE A 275 5.57 -6.76 16.78
CA PHE A 275 4.20 -6.59 17.28
C PHE A 275 4.10 -6.93 18.76
N TYR A 276 3.16 -6.27 19.44
CA TYR A 276 2.70 -6.57 20.78
C TYR A 276 1.32 -7.22 20.70
N PHE A 277 1.15 -8.33 21.38
CA PHE A 277 -0.11 -9.07 21.46
C PHE A 277 -0.60 -9.13 22.90
N LYS A 278 -1.88 -8.82 23.10
CA LYS A 278 -2.52 -8.81 24.42
C LYS A 278 -3.93 -9.36 24.35
N HIS A 279 -4.23 -10.34 25.19
CA HIS A 279 -5.62 -10.77 25.43
C HIS A 279 -6.39 -9.65 26.13
N SER A 280 -7.52 -9.27 25.55
CA SER A 280 -8.39 -8.23 26.09
C SER A 280 -9.52 -8.83 26.94
N ASP A 281 -9.95 -10.04 26.59
CA ASP A 281 -10.96 -10.80 27.32
C ASP A 281 -10.33 -11.83 28.29
N LYS A 282 -11.08 -12.21 29.32
CA LYS A 282 -10.83 -13.35 30.21
C LYS A 282 -11.44 -14.64 29.66
N ASN A 283 -12.21 -14.58 28.57
CA ASN A 283 -12.69 -15.79 27.92
C ASN A 283 -11.53 -16.57 27.28
N HIS A 284 -11.53 -17.88 27.49
CA HIS A 284 -10.50 -18.80 27.02
C HIS A 284 -11.08 -20.01 26.28
N ARG A 285 -12.40 -20.03 26.02
CA ARG A 285 -13.10 -21.14 25.36
C ARG A 285 -14.11 -20.61 24.34
N GLY A 286 -14.23 -21.32 23.23
CA GLY A 286 -15.14 -20.94 22.14
C GLY A 286 -14.81 -19.59 21.51
N PHE A 287 -15.79 -19.02 20.80
CA PHE A 287 -15.71 -17.70 20.17
C PHE A 287 -15.58 -16.57 21.20
N ASN A 288 -15.22 -15.38 20.71
CA ASN A 288 -15.06 -14.14 21.46
C ASN A 288 -13.86 -14.16 22.43
N GLN A 289 -12.73 -14.74 22.03
CA GLN A 289 -11.45 -14.61 22.74
C GLN A 289 -10.69 -13.38 22.25
N THR A 290 -11.32 -12.19 22.37
CA THR A 290 -10.81 -10.95 21.77
C THR A 290 -9.42 -10.59 22.26
N SER A 291 -8.53 -10.36 21.30
CA SER A 291 -7.14 -10.03 21.49
C SER A 291 -6.76 -8.82 20.62
N LEU A 292 -5.80 -8.04 21.10
CA LEU A 292 -5.27 -6.86 20.42
C LEU A 292 -3.86 -7.19 19.92
N GLY A 293 -3.61 -6.95 18.63
CA GLY A 293 -2.28 -6.91 18.05
C GLY A 293 -1.94 -5.48 17.64
N TYR A 294 -0.75 -4.99 17.98
CA TYR A 294 -0.31 -3.69 17.53
C TYR A 294 1.21 -3.57 17.38
N ARG A 295 1.64 -2.77 16.41
CA ARG A 295 3.03 -2.30 16.26
C ARG A 295 3.01 -0.78 16.40
N ARG A 296 3.96 -0.23 17.13
CA ARG A 296 4.06 1.22 17.34
C ARG A 296 5.50 1.71 17.41
N THR A 297 5.68 2.96 17.00
CA THR A 297 6.78 3.86 17.37
C THR A 297 6.19 5.04 18.14
N GLU A 298 6.93 6.13 18.30
CA GLU A 298 6.43 7.38 18.89
C GLU A 298 5.31 7.98 18.02
N ASP A 299 5.49 7.98 16.70
CA ASP A 299 4.64 8.76 15.79
C ASP A 299 3.65 7.91 14.98
N ILE A 300 3.77 6.58 15.02
CA ILE A 300 3.01 5.65 14.18
C ILE A 300 2.48 4.50 15.02
N ARG A 301 1.23 4.11 14.77
CA ARG A 301 0.61 2.93 15.39
C ARG A 301 -0.27 2.18 14.40
N LEU A 302 0.08 0.94 14.10
CA LEU A 302 -0.81 -0.02 13.44
C LEU A 302 -1.43 -0.93 14.49
N GLU A 303 -2.75 -1.00 14.54
CA GLU A 303 -3.48 -1.89 15.45
C GLU A 303 -4.65 -2.61 14.80
N PHE A 304 -4.94 -3.80 15.33
CA PHE A 304 -6.06 -4.63 14.91
C PHE A 304 -6.53 -5.50 16.07
N GLN A 305 -7.82 -5.85 16.05
CA GLN A 305 -8.39 -6.87 16.92
C GLN A 305 -8.49 -8.20 16.17
N PHE A 306 -8.37 -9.29 16.92
CA PHE A 306 -8.53 -10.64 16.40
C PHE A 306 -9.11 -11.56 17.48
N ASP A 307 -9.74 -12.66 17.07
CA ASP A 307 -10.26 -13.67 17.99
C ASP A 307 -9.25 -14.80 18.16
N ALA A 308 -8.71 -14.99 19.38
CA ALA A 308 -7.73 -16.04 19.63
C ALA A 308 -8.32 -17.46 19.43
N TRP A 309 -9.64 -17.61 19.33
CA TRP A 309 -10.31 -18.84 18.90
C TRP A 309 -9.78 -19.36 17.56
N ASP A 310 -9.45 -18.46 16.63
CA ASP A 310 -9.04 -18.80 15.27
C ASP A 310 -7.54 -19.19 15.15
N CYS A 311 -6.82 -19.30 16.27
CA CYS A 311 -5.42 -19.73 16.26
C CYS A 311 -5.26 -21.17 15.75
N THR A 312 -4.22 -21.41 14.95
CA THR A 312 -4.01 -22.70 14.27
C THR A 312 -3.37 -23.78 15.14
N SER A 313 -2.89 -23.43 16.33
CA SER A 313 -2.31 -24.39 17.28
C SER A 313 -2.34 -23.86 18.72
N SER A 314 -2.09 -24.75 19.69
CA SER A 314 -1.93 -24.37 21.10
C SER A 314 -0.73 -23.44 21.32
N SER A 315 0.38 -23.64 20.60
CA SER A 315 1.56 -22.77 20.67
C SER A 315 1.32 -21.41 20.02
N ALA A 316 0.56 -21.35 18.91
CA ALA A 316 0.10 -20.09 18.33
C ALA A 316 -0.65 -19.26 19.37
N ARG A 317 -1.67 -19.87 20.00
CA ARG A 317 -2.51 -19.20 21.00
C ARG A 317 -1.75 -18.80 22.26
N ALA A 318 -1.02 -19.73 22.86
CA ALA A 318 -0.43 -19.53 24.19
C ALA A 318 0.92 -18.79 24.17
N SER A 319 1.73 -19.00 23.13
CA SER A 319 3.14 -18.58 23.11
C SER A 319 3.44 -17.49 22.10
N TYR A 320 2.81 -17.54 20.92
CA TYR A 320 3.10 -16.58 19.84
C TYR A 320 2.15 -15.37 19.86
N MET A 321 0.86 -15.57 20.14
CA MET A 321 -0.13 -14.49 20.22
C MET A 321 -0.13 -13.75 21.57
N THR A 322 1.01 -13.70 22.24
CA THR A 322 1.18 -13.02 23.53
C THR A 322 2.52 -12.30 23.62
N GLY A 323 2.53 -11.15 24.28
CA GLY A 323 3.74 -10.36 24.52
C GLY A 323 4.30 -9.73 23.23
N ARG A 324 5.60 -9.43 23.24
CA ARG A 324 6.28 -8.83 22.08
C ARG A 324 6.89 -9.92 21.20
N LYS A 325 6.53 -9.96 19.92
CA LYS A 325 7.05 -10.93 18.94
C LYS A 325 7.34 -10.25 17.61
N ARG A 326 8.30 -10.78 16.88
CA ARG A 326 8.39 -10.50 15.44
C ARG A 326 7.28 -11.29 14.75
N ALA A 327 6.48 -10.65 13.94
CA ALA A 327 5.36 -11.28 13.23
C ALA A 327 5.15 -10.62 11.87
N THR A 328 4.58 -11.37 10.95
CA THR A 328 4.09 -10.91 9.65
C THR A 328 2.58 -10.90 9.69
N VAL A 329 1.97 -9.73 9.59
CA VAL A 329 0.52 -9.57 9.64
C VAL A 329 0.01 -9.14 8.28
N VAL A 330 -1.11 -9.74 7.84
CA VAL A 330 -1.84 -9.30 6.66
C VAL A 330 -3.17 -8.74 7.11
N CYS A 331 -3.43 -7.49 6.74
CA CYS A 331 -4.57 -6.74 7.22
C CYS A 331 -5.25 -5.96 6.08
N LEU A 332 -6.54 -5.69 6.26
CA LEU A 332 -7.29 -4.70 5.48
C LEU A 332 -7.37 -3.41 6.28
N VAL A 333 -6.85 -2.30 5.74
CA VAL A 333 -6.91 -0.99 6.40
C VAL A 333 -8.38 -0.55 6.50
N ALA A 334 -8.85 -0.33 7.73
CA ALA A 334 -10.23 0.07 7.99
C ALA A 334 -10.34 1.59 8.18
N ASN A 335 -9.43 2.17 8.96
CA ASN A 335 -9.41 3.60 9.25
C ASN A 335 -7.99 4.11 9.42
N ILE A 336 -7.77 5.38 9.08
CA ILE A 336 -6.53 6.12 9.32
C ILE A 336 -6.92 7.41 10.03
N ASP A 337 -6.31 7.64 11.18
CA ASP A 337 -6.45 8.88 11.95
C ASP A 337 -5.06 9.51 12.08
N ASP A 338 -4.96 10.76 11.65
CA ASP A 338 -3.70 11.50 11.52
C ASP A 338 -3.73 12.74 12.41
N ALA A 339 -3.70 12.49 13.72
CA ALA A 339 -3.69 13.52 14.74
C ALA A 339 -2.26 13.70 15.28
N GLU A 340 -2.06 13.53 16.59
CA GLU A 340 -0.73 13.54 17.20
C GLU A 340 0.14 12.40 16.67
N ILE A 341 -0.45 11.20 16.56
CA ILE A 341 0.17 10.01 15.97
C ILE A 341 -0.60 9.57 14.72
N LEU A 342 0.10 9.01 13.74
CA LEU A 342 -0.52 8.30 12.63
C LEU A 342 -1.04 6.96 13.11
N LYS A 343 -2.35 6.89 13.38
CA LYS A 343 -3.03 5.69 13.85
C LYS A 343 -3.75 4.98 12.72
N ILE A 344 -3.28 3.78 12.41
CA ILE A 344 -3.83 2.88 11.40
C ILE A 344 -4.59 1.78 12.11
N THR A 345 -5.91 1.77 11.95
CA THR A 345 -6.77 0.70 12.46
C THR A 345 -7.11 -0.26 11.32
N ALA A 346 -6.89 -1.55 11.51
CA ALA A 346 -7.05 -2.53 10.46
C ALA A 346 -7.84 -3.77 10.93
N SER A 347 -8.44 -4.47 9.97
CA SER A 347 -9.02 -5.79 10.15
C SER A 347 -7.95 -6.83 9.84
N CYS A 348 -7.55 -7.62 10.83
CA CYS A 348 -6.58 -8.69 10.64
C CYS A 348 -7.17 -9.85 9.83
N LEU A 349 -6.42 -10.34 8.84
CA LEU A 349 -6.78 -11.48 8.00
C LEU A 349 -5.94 -12.70 8.36
N ALA A 350 -4.63 -12.53 8.52
CA ALA A 350 -3.72 -13.61 8.87
C ALA A 350 -2.52 -13.09 9.66
N ILE A 351 -1.96 -13.95 10.52
CA ILE A 351 -0.75 -13.65 11.30
C ILE A 351 0.19 -14.83 11.20
N GLY A 352 1.39 -14.60 10.65
CA GLY A 352 2.52 -15.51 10.67
C GLY A 352 3.56 -15.05 11.69
N PHE A 353 4.32 -15.98 12.24
CA PHE A 353 5.49 -15.68 13.06
C PHE A 353 6.71 -16.10 12.27
N PRO A 354 7.79 -15.31 12.42
CA PRO A 354 8.52 -14.74 11.30
C PRO A 354 8.90 -15.80 10.28
N PHE A 355 8.50 -15.53 9.05
CA PHE A 355 9.08 -16.18 7.91
C PHE A 355 10.55 -15.75 7.80
N GLU A 356 11.49 -16.67 7.60
CA GLU A 356 12.89 -16.26 7.48
C GLU A 356 13.06 -15.36 6.24
N ALA A 357 13.20 -14.06 6.48
CA ALA A 357 13.34 -13.08 5.41
C ALA A 357 14.62 -13.36 4.60
N ARG A 358 14.47 -13.71 3.33
CA ARG A 358 15.54 -13.48 2.35
C ARG A 358 15.72 -11.98 2.22
N LYS A 359 16.90 -11.46 2.57
CA LYS A 359 17.25 -10.04 2.40
C LYS A 359 16.91 -9.61 0.96
N ALA A 360 15.86 -8.81 0.79
CA ALA A 360 15.64 -8.09 -0.46
C ALA A 360 16.64 -6.94 -0.48
N ASN A 361 17.73 -7.11 -1.22
CA ASN A 361 18.77 -6.09 -1.37
C ASN A 361 18.19 -4.81 -1.99
N GLY A 362 18.47 -3.64 -1.39
CA GLY A 362 18.75 -2.43 -2.15
C GLY A 362 17.80 -1.23 -2.11
N VAL A 363 16.79 -1.15 -1.22
CA VAL A 363 15.86 0.01 -1.19
C VAL A 363 16.30 1.10 -0.18
N THR A 364 17.07 0.74 0.84
CA THR A 364 17.29 1.58 2.03
C THR A 364 18.17 2.81 1.79
N ASP A 365 19.07 2.80 0.81
CA ASP A 365 20.04 3.90 0.61
C ASP A 365 19.43 5.12 -0.12
N PHE A 366 18.46 4.94 -1.01
CA PHE A 366 17.88 6.04 -1.78
C PHE A 366 16.93 6.92 -0.94
N LEU A 367 16.21 6.31 0.01
CA LEU A 367 15.30 7.02 0.90
C LEU A 367 16.06 7.92 1.89
N ASN A 368 17.19 7.45 2.43
CA ASN A 368 18.08 8.28 3.25
C ASN A 368 18.59 9.52 2.48
N MET A 369 18.75 9.41 1.16
CA MET A 369 19.17 10.49 0.26
C MET A 369 18.04 11.48 -0.06
N LEU A 370 16.77 11.04 -0.08
CA LEU A 370 15.60 11.91 -0.20
C LEU A 370 15.33 12.69 1.10
N TYR A 371 15.52 12.07 2.27
CA TYR A 371 15.31 12.71 3.57
C TYR A 371 16.44 13.66 4.01
N SER A 372 17.59 13.66 3.33
CA SER A 372 18.72 14.56 3.62
C SER A 372 18.63 15.94 2.96
N ASN A 373 17.52 16.29 2.28
CA ASN A 373 17.39 17.51 1.46
C ASN A 373 18.41 17.62 0.30
N GLU A 374 19.13 16.56 -0.06
CA GLU A 374 20.18 16.60 -1.10
C GLU A 374 19.68 16.32 -2.52
N ILE A 375 18.37 16.22 -2.74
CA ILE A 375 17.79 15.93 -4.06
C ILE A 375 16.87 17.08 -4.50
N SER A 376 17.47 18.19 -4.91
CA SER A 376 16.77 19.25 -5.67
C SER A 376 16.87 19.05 -7.19
N GLU A 377 17.64 18.08 -7.68
CA GLU A 377 18.08 18.04 -9.10
C GLU A 377 17.80 16.72 -9.85
N ILE A 378 16.85 15.88 -9.41
CA ILE A 378 16.38 14.71 -10.22
C ILE A 378 15.04 15.04 -10.92
N TYR A 379 14.90 16.29 -11.38
CA TYR A 379 13.80 16.73 -12.23
C TYR A 379 14.39 17.23 -13.53
N ASP A 380 13.88 16.73 -14.65
CA ASP A 380 14.30 17.21 -15.97
C ASP A 380 13.79 18.65 -16.17
N ASP A 381 14.73 19.59 -16.21
CA ASP A 381 14.54 21.01 -16.51
C ASP A 381 14.38 21.29 -18.01
N SER A 382 14.55 20.28 -18.89
CA SER A 382 14.49 20.47 -20.33
C SER A 382 13.13 20.10 -20.92
N ASP A 383 12.21 21.07 -20.91
CA ASP A 383 11.16 21.10 -21.92
C ASP A 383 11.76 21.71 -23.20
N PRO A 384 11.99 20.92 -24.27
CA PRO A 384 12.58 21.44 -25.51
C PRO A 384 11.67 22.45 -26.24
N PHE A 385 10.48 22.76 -25.71
CA PHE A 385 9.55 23.74 -26.25
C PHE A 385 9.48 25.05 -25.45
N ALA A 386 10.33 25.27 -24.44
CA ALA A 386 10.37 26.54 -23.71
C ALA A 386 11.11 27.68 -24.46
N ASP A 387 11.89 27.35 -25.50
CA ASP A 387 12.64 28.31 -26.32
C ASP A 387 12.10 28.38 -27.78
N CYS A 388 10.79 28.57 -27.96
CA CYS A 388 10.18 28.91 -29.25
C CYS A 388 9.12 30.00 -29.13
#